data_AF-A0A958FFL0-F1
#
_entry.id   AF-A0A958FFL0-F1
#
_cell.length_a   1.000
_cell.length_b   1.000
_cell.length_c   1.000
_cell.angle_alpha   90.00
_cell.angle_beta   90.00
_cell.angle_gamma   90.00
#
_symmetry.space_group_name_H-M   'P 1'
#
loop_
_entity.id
_entity.type
_entity.pdbx_description
1 polymer ?
#
loop_
_entity_poly.entity_id
_entity_poly.type
_entity_poly.pdbx_seq_one_letter_code
_entity_poly.pdbx_strand_id
1 'polypeptide(L)'
;CSALEVESQVARFKTVAGIWRHPALQLPLSPALQGQLITAPALRVAALREDLPALHDVEARLIIPLARKEKLLALLLLGAREDGGELRPEDLGILQILAGQAAIAIENNIYIEETRTLTQRLTEAEIREQYVTELETQHQKLEQLYRELQETQTQLIQSEKLAGLGQLVAGIAHELNNPISFVYANMRELQQYNTAISELLDLLDQHNGAAQFQDRLREKLRELDQKYDLHFIQKDIDNLINESLEGSERVKTVVQNLRNFSRLDEAAFKAVDLHEGLESTLLLLNNELKNRITVHRNYGKLPAVPCNPGHLNQVFMNLLLNAIQAIDGKGDIWIT
;
A
#
# COMPACT_ATOMS: atom_id res chain seq x y z
N CYS A 1 -54.52 11.73 -47.73
CA CYS A 1 -54.63 12.10 -49.15
C CYS A 1 -53.37 12.85 -49.55
N SER A 2 -52.62 12.33 -50.51
CA SER A 2 -51.47 12.99 -51.10
C SER A 2 -51.93 13.32 -52.52
N ALA A 3 -52.25 14.59 -52.77
CA ALA A 3 -52.62 15.04 -54.10
C ALA A 3 -51.33 15.39 -54.85
N LEU A 4 -51.16 14.82 -56.05
CA LEU A 4 -50.15 15.29 -57.00
C LEU A 4 -50.92 16.11 -58.04
N GLU A 5 -50.57 17.38 -58.18
CA GLU A 5 -51.20 18.29 -59.15
C GLU A 5 -50.21 18.60 -60.26
N VAL A 6 -50.58 18.26 -61.49
CA VAL A 6 -49.77 18.51 -62.70
C VAL A 6 -50.73 19.03 -63.77
N GLU A 7 -50.43 20.22 -64.31
CA GLU A 7 -51.16 20.84 -65.42
C GLU A 7 -52.69 20.88 -65.24
N SER A 8 -53.15 21.38 -64.10
CA SER A 8 -54.57 21.63 -63.80
C SER A 8 -55.47 20.37 -63.72
N GLN A 9 -54.89 19.18 -63.64
CA GLN A 9 -55.61 17.96 -63.26
C GLN A 9 -55.14 17.46 -61.88
N VAL A 10 -56.08 17.32 -60.96
CA VAL A 10 -55.84 16.84 -59.59
C VAL A 10 -56.03 15.32 -59.56
N ALA A 11 -54.94 14.56 -59.53
CA ALA A 11 -55.00 13.12 -59.26
C ALA A 11 -55.02 12.89 -57.75
N ARG A 12 -56.11 12.30 -57.24
CA ARG A 12 -56.26 11.92 -55.82
C ARG A 12 -55.86 10.46 -55.64
N PHE A 13 -54.90 10.25 -54.74
CA PHE A 13 -54.45 8.93 -54.32
C PHE A 13 -54.81 8.70 -52.84
N LYS A 14 -55.32 7.50 -52.51
CA LYS A 14 -55.39 7.04 -51.12
C LYS A 14 -53.97 6.92 -50.57
N THR A 15 -53.63 7.79 -49.61
CA THR A 15 -52.33 7.76 -48.94
C THR A 15 -52.22 6.56 -48.03
N VAL A 16 -51.21 5.72 -48.25
CA VAL A 16 -50.68 4.80 -47.23
C VAL A 16 -49.19 5.09 -47.07
N ALA A 17 -48.87 6.33 -46.67
CA ALA A 17 -47.51 6.68 -46.29
C ALA A 17 -47.28 6.16 -44.86
N GLY A 18 -46.70 4.97 -44.75
CA GLY A 18 -46.27 4.38 -43.49
C GLY A 18 -45.01 3.55 -43.71
N ILE A 19 -44.13 3.50 -42.70
CA ILE A 19 -43.03 2.54 -42.68
C ILE A 19 -43.67 1.15 -42.50
N TRP A 20 -43.91 0.44 -43.60
CA TRP A 20 -44.45 -0.91 -43.56
C TRP A 20 -43.36 -1.92 -43.19
N ARG A 21 -43.21 -2.17 -41.89
CA ARG A 21 -42.51 -3.37 -41.39
C ARG A 21 -43.50 -4.55 -41.38
N HIS A 22 -43.91 -5.01 -42.57
CA HIS A 22 -44.71 -6.24 -42.64
C HIS A 22 -43.82 -7.43 -42.28
N PRO A 23 -44.20 -8.34 -41.36
CA PRO A 23 -43.37 -9.49 -40.97
C PRO A 23 -42.94 -10.36 -42.16
N ALA A 24 -43.75 -10.40 -43.23
CA ALA A 24 -43.45 -11.14 -44.47
C ALA A 24 -42.57 -10.40 -45.49
N LEU A 25 -42.27 -9.11 -45.31
CA LEU A 25 -41.35 -8.33 -46.15
C LEU A 25 -39.90 -8.32 -45.60
N GLN A 26 -39.63 -9.00 -44.49
CA GLN A 26 -38.29 -9.18 -43.91
C GLN A 26 -37.48 -10.32 -44.58
N LEU A 27 -37.71 -10.57 -45.88
CA LEU A 27 -36.92 -11.53 -46.65
C LEU A 27 -36.01 -10.76 -47.60
N PRO A 28 -34.69 -11.04 -47.65
CA PRO A 28 -33.84 -10.44 -48.66
C PRO A 28 -34.37 -10.85 -50.04
N LEU A 29 -34.73 -9.86 -50.85
CA LEU A 29 -35.13 -10.07 -52.25
C LEU A 29 -34.04 -10.86 -52.97
N SER A 30 -34.43 -11.83 -53.82
CA SER A 30 -33.45 -12.60 -54.59
C SER A 30 -32.59 -11.67 -55.46
N PRO A 31 -31.31 -11.98 -55.72
CA PRO A 31 -30.46 -11.14 -56.57
C PRO A 31 -31.04 -10.91 -57.97
N ALA A 32 -31.73 -11.90 -58.53
CA ALA A 32 -32.42 -11.79 -59.81
C ALA A 32 -33.56 -10.75 -59.76
N LEU A 33 -34.35 -10.77 -58.70
CA LEU A 33 -35.46 -9.84 -58.50
C LEU A 33 -34.98 -8.42 -58.17
N GLN A 34 -33.91 -8.29 -57.38
CA GLN A 34 -33.25 -7.00 -57.16
C GLN A 34 -32.74 -6.41 -58.47
N GLY A 35 -32.07 -7.22 -59.31
CA GLY A 35 -31.61 -6.79 -60.63
C GLY A 35 -32.75 -6.32 -61.54
N GLN A 36 -33.87 -7.05 -61.58
CA GLN A 36 -35.06 -6.63 -62.32
C GLN A 36 -35.65 -5.31 -61.78
N LEU A 37 -35.74 -5.16 -60.46
CA LEU A 37 -36.23 -3.94 -59.83
C LEU A 37 -35.28 -2.75 -60.01
N ILE A 38 -33.97 -2.95 -60.09
CA ILE A 38 -33.01 -1.85 -60.27
C ILE A 38 -33.01 -1.35 -61.73
N THR A 39 -33.20 -2.26 -62.69
CA THR A 39 -33.11 -1.94 -64.12
C THR A 39 -34.41 -1.42 -64.73
N ALA A 40 -35.57 -1.79 -64.18
CA ALA A 40 -36.85 -1.40 -64.74
C ALA A 40 -37.35 -0.06 -64.16
N PRO A 41 -37.84 0.87 -65.00
CA PRO A 41 -38.24 2.21 -64.55
C PRO A 41 -39.58 2.22 -63.80
N ALA A 42 -40.44 1.22 -64.02
CA ALA A 42 -41.58 0.85 -63.19
C ALA A 42 -42.02 -0.58 -63.53
N LEU A 43 -42.54 -1.34 -62.56
CA LEU A 43 -43.06 -2.70 -62.78
C LEU A 43 -44.52 -2.80 -62.34
N ARG A 44 -45.33 -3.55 -63.09
CA ARG A 44 -46.69 -3.87 -62.65
C ARG A 44 -46.62 -4.96 -61.58
N VAL A 45 -47.39 -4.80 -60.50
CA VAL A 45 -47.43 -5.77 -59.39
C VAL A 45 -47.83 -7.18 -59.87
N ALA A 46 -48.70 -7.26 -60.89
CA ALA A 46 -49.08 -8.53 -61.51
C ALA A 46 -47.90 -9.32 -62.10
N ALA A 47 -46.83 -8.64 -62.54
CA ALA A 47 -45.64 -9.28 -63.10
C ALA A 47 -44.71 -9.85 -62.02
N LEU A 48 -44.91 -9.48 -60.76
CA LEU A 48 -44.07 -9.85 -59.61
C LEU A 48 -44.84 -10.64 -58.55
N ARG A 49 -46.04 -11.13 -58.91
CA ARG A 49 -46.95 -11.81 -57.97
C ARG A 49 -46.33 -13.08 -57.39
N GLU A 50 -45.64 -13.86 -58.20
CA GLU A 50 -44.99 -15.11 -57.77
C GLU A 50 -43.74 -14.83 -56.92
N ASP A 51 -43.01 -13.76 -57.24
CA ASP A 51 -41.73 -13.42 -56.61
C ASP A 51 -41.86 -12.61 -55.30
N LEU A 52 -42.98 -11.90 -55.10
CA LEU A 52 -43.27 -11.14 -53.88
C LEU A 52 -44.69 -11.46 -53.33
N PRO A 53 -44.86 -12.61 -52.67
CA PRO A 53 -46.15 -13.01 -52.11
C PRO A 53 -46.72 -11.98 -51.13
N ALA A 54 -45.86 -11.25 -50.42
CA ALA A 54 -46.24 -10.22 -49.45
C ALA A 54 -46.94 -8.98 -50.06
N LEU A 55 -46.92 -8.81 -51.38
CA LEU A 55 -47.68 -7.74 -52.07
C LEU A 55 -49.11 -8.14 -52.41
N HIS A 56 -49.53 -9.41 -52.20
CA HIS A 56 -50.91 -9.84 -52.48
C HIS A 56 -51.95 -9.13 -51.63
N ASP A 57 -51.60 -8.78 -50.40
CA ASP A 57 -52.50 -8.10 -49.44
C ASP A 57 -52.48 -6.58 -49.59
N VAL A 58 -51.67 -6.04 -50.51
CA VAL A 58 -51.56 -4.62 -50.79
C VAL A 58 -52.29 -4.31 -52.10
N GLU A 59 -53.23 -3.36 -52.10
CA GLU A 59 -53.93 -2.88 -53.31
C GLU A 59 -53.03 -2.08 -54.26
N ALA A 60 -51.77 -2.49 -54.44
CA ALA A 60 -50.80 -1.89 -55.34
C ALA A 60 -50.94 -2.45 -56.76
N ARG A 61 -50.86 -1.58 -57.77
CA ARG A 61 -50.85 -1.94 -59.20
C ARG A 61 -49.50 -1.69 -59.85
N LEU A 62 -48.74 -0.71 -59.35
CA LEU A 62 -47.43 -0.34 -59.88
C LEU A 62 -46.39 -0.25 -58.75
N ILE A 63 -45.18 -0.67 -59.07
CA ILE A 63 -43.98 -0.56 -58.24
C ILE A 63 -43.01 0.36 -58.95
N ILE A 64 -42.55 1.39 -58.25
CA ILE A 64 -41.48 2.26 -58.70
C ILE A 64 -40.29 2.05 -57.77
N PRO A 65 -39.15 1.56 -58.28
CA PRO A 65 -37.96 1.30 -57.46
C PRO A 65 -37.28 2.61 -57.09
N LEU A 66 -36.94 2.76 -55.81
CA LEU A 66 -36.07 3.83 -55.33
C LEU A 66 -34.66 3.24 -55.30
N ALA A 67 -33.99 3.27 -56.44
CA ALA A 67 -32.65 2.71 -56.60
C ALA A 67 -31.63 3.78 -57.02
N ARG A 68 -30.37 3.60 -56.59
CA ARG A 68 -29.26 4.48 -56.96
C ARG A 68 -27.96 3.67 -57.02
N LYS A 69 -27.14 3.90 -58.06
CA LYS A 69 -25.82 3.25 -58.26
C LYS A 69 -25.85 1.75 -57.94
N GLU A 70 -26.78 1.02 -58.56
CA GLU A 70 -26.97 -0.44 -58.42
C GLU A 70 -27.49 -0.93 -57.06
N LYS A 71 -27.90 -0.04 -56.16
CA LYS A 71 -28.51 -0.38 -54.87
C LYS A 71 -29.98 -0.02 -54.85
N LEU A 72 -30.84 -1.00 -54.60
CA LEU A 72 -32.25 -0.77 -54.29
C LEU A 72 -32.39 -0.32 -52.83
N LEU A 73 -32.91 0.88 -52.60
CA LEU A 73 -33.05 1.47 -51.27
C LEU A 73 -34.46 1.28 -50.70
N ALA A 74 -35.48 1.41 -51.55
CA ALA A 74 -36.87 1.24 -51.19
C ALA A 74 -37.75 0.97 -52.43
N LEU A 75 -39.03 0.69 -52.21
CA LEU A 75 -40.04 0.54 -53.25
C LEU A 75 -41.18 1.52 -52.97
N LEU A 76 -41.61 2.25 -54.00
CA LEU A 76 -42.83 3.06 -53.98
C LEU A 76 -43.95 2.25 -54.63
N LEU A 77 -44.93 1.88 -53.83
CA LEU A 77 -46.10 1.12 -54.27
C LEU A 77 -47.25 2.08 -54.56
N LEU A 78 -47.81 1.99 -55.76
CA LEU A 78 -48.92 2.83 -56.22
C LEU A 78 -50.14 1.97 -56.50
N GLY A 79 -51.27 2.31 -55.88
CA GLY A 79 -52.55 1.64 -56.09
C GLY A 79 -53.31 2.11 -57.33
N ALA A 80 -54.55 1.67 -57.46
CA ALA A 80 -55.46 2.16 -58.49
C ALA A 80 -55.74 3.67 -58.31
N ARG A 81 -55.92 4.40 -59.42
CA ARG A 81 -56.47 5.75 -59.36
C ARG A 81 -57.93 5.71 -58.90
N GLU A 82 -58.34 6.67 -58.06
CA GLU A 82 -59.71 6.76 -57.55
C GLU A 82 -60.75 7.02 -58.65
N ASP A 83 -60.35 7.68 -59.74
CA ASP A 83 -61.18 7.96 -60.91
C ASP A 83 -61.27 6.80 -61.91
N GLY A 84 -60.61 5.66 -61.61
CA GLY A 84 -60.59 4.48 -62.48
C GLY A 84 -59.74 4.62 -63.75
N GLY A 85 -59.07 5.77 -63.96
CA GLY A 85 -58.20 6.01 -65.11
C GLY A 85 -56.90 5.21 -65.06
N GLU A 86 -56.24 5.07 -66.22
CA GLU A 86 -54.87 4.54 -66.29
C GLU A 86 -53.83 5.66 -66.02
N LEU A 87 -52.64 5.28 -65.56
CA LEU A 87 -51.50 6.21 -65.39
C LEU A 87 -50.92 6.55 -66.76
N ARG A 88 -50.81 7.86 -67.07
CA ARG A 88 -50.22 8.30 -68.33
C ARG A 88 -48.69 8.21 -68.28
N PRO A 89 -48.00 8.13 -69.43
CA PRO A 89 -46.53 8.16 -69.47
C PRO A 89 -45.91 9.39 -68.81
N GLU A 90 -46.56 10.55 -68.89
CA GLU A 90 -46.12 11.79 -68.25
C GLU A 90 -46.18 11.71 -66.72
N ASP A 91 -47.26 11.11 -66.18
CA ASP A 91 -47.41 10.88 -64.74
C ASP A 91 -46.31 9.93 -64.23
N LEU A 92 -45.93 8.91 -65.03
CA LEU A 92 -44.83 8.01 -64.72
C LEU A 92 -43.46 8.71 -64.72
N GLY A 93 -43.21 9.61 -65.66
CA GLY A 93 -41.97 10.39 -65.71
C GLY A 93 -41.77 11.25 -64.46
N ILE A 94 -42.84 11.90 -63.99
CA ILE A 94 -42.81 12.71 -62.75
C ILE A 94 -42.57 11.81 -61.53
N LEU A 95 -43.26 10.67 -61.45
CA LEU A 95 -43.07 9.73 -60.35
C LEU A 95 -41.66 9.11 -60.32
N GLN A 96 -41.03 8.90 -61.47
CA GLN A 96 -39.62 8.46 -61.56
C GLN A 96 -38.65 9.53 -61.07
N ILE A 97 -38.88 10.81 -61.42
CA ILE A 97 -38.07 11.92 -60.91
C ILE A 97 -38.18 12.00 -59.38
N LEU A 98 -39.40 11.92 -58.86
CA LEU A 98 -39.65 11.92 -57.41
C LEU A 98 -39.03 10.70 -56.72
N ALA A 99 -39.12 9.52 -57.33
CA ALA A 99 -38.48 8.31 -56.82
C ALA A 99 -36.94 8.45 -56.80
N GLY A 100 -36.35 9.05 -57.82
CA GLY A 100 -34.92 9.37 -57.86
C GLY A 100 -34.50 10.35 -56.76
N GLN A 101 -35.26 11.43 -56.56
CA GLN A 101 -35.03 12.40 -55.47
C GLN A 101 -35.20 11.76 -54.09
N ALA A 102 -36.22 10.91 -53.91
CA ALA A 102 -36.45 10.17 -52.67
C ALA A 102 -35.32 9.16 -52.41
N ALA A 103 -34.85 8.45 -53.43
CA ALA A 103 -33.70 7.54 -53.32
C ALA A 103 -32.44 8.28 -52.85
N ILE A 104 -32.15 9.46 -53.41
CA ILE A 104 -31.03 10.30 -52.97
C ILE A 104 -31.21 10.72 -51.50
N ALA A 105 -32.40 11.17 -51.11
CA ALA A 105 -32.68 11.60 -49.75
C ALA A 105 -32.53 10.46 -48.73
N ILE A 106 -33.00 9.26 -49.06
CA ILE A 106 -32.86 8.05 -48.23
C ILE A 106 -31.37 7.70 -48.07
N GLU A 107 -30.61 7.67 -49.15
CA GLU A 107 -29.18 7.35 -49.11
C GLU A 107 -28.40 8.37 -48.27
N ASN A 108 -28.66 9.66 -48.46
CA ASN A 108 -28.04 10.72 -47.66
C ASN A 108 -28.35 10.56 -46.17
N ASN A 109 -29.60 10.22 -45.82
CA ASN A 109 -29.98 9.99 -44.43
C ASN A 109 -29.24 8.79 -43.82
N ILE A 110 -29.10 7.68 -44.56
CA ILE A 110 -28.31 6.52 -44.13
C ILE A 110 -26.86 6.92 -43.87
N TYR A 111 -26.22 7.64 -44.80
CA TYR A 111 -24.83 8.08 -44.62
C TYR A 111 -24.65 9.02 -43.43
N ILE A 112 -25.62 9.91 -43.17
CA ILE A 112 -25.60 10.80 -42.01
C ILE A 112 -25.66 9.99 -40.71
N GLU A 113 -26.54 9.00 -40.62
CA GLU A 113 -26.66 8.14 -39.44
C GLU A 113 -25.42 7.26 -39.21
N GLU A 114 -24.84 6.70 -40.28
CA GLU A 114 -23.58 5.95 -40.20
C GLU A 114 -22.43 6.85 -39.71
N THR A 115 -22.29 8.04 -40.29
CA THR A 115 -21.26 9.00 -39.90
C THR A 115 -21.43 9.42 -38.45
N ARG A 116 -22.67 9.72 -38.03
CA ARG A 116 -22.98 10.07 -36.65
C ARG A 116 -22.58 8.97 -35.66
N THR A 117 -22.89 7.71 -36.00
CA THR A 117 -22.54 6.54 -35.20
C THR A 117 -21.02 6.36 -35.09
N LEU A 118 -20.30 6.53 -36.19
CA LEU A 118 -18.84 6.43 -36.21
C LEU A 118 -18.19 7.54 -35.40
N THR A 119 -18.64 8.79 -35.55
CA THR A 119 -18.15 9.92 -34.77
C THR A 119 -18.37 9.69 -33.28
N GLN A 120 -19.56 9.21 -32.88
CA GLN A 120 -19.84 8.90 -31.48
C GLN A 120 -18.87 7.84 -30.93
N ARG A 121 -18.64 6.75 -31.66
CA ARG A 121 -17.69 5.69 -31.26
C ARG A 121 -16.25 6.20 -31.16
N LEU A 122 -15.85 7.09 -32.06
CA LEU A 122 -14.52 7.70 -32.02
C LEU A 122 -14.36 8.58 -30.78
N THR A 123 -15.33 9.45 -30.50
CA THR A 123 -15.30 10.29 -29.29
C THR A 123 -15.30 9.45 -28.00
N GLU A 124 -16.07 8.36 -27.95
CA GLU A 124 -16.06 7.43 -26.82
C GLU A 124 -14.69 6.74 -26.64
N ALA A 125 -14.00 6.41 -27.75
CA ALA A 125 -12.67 5.82 -27.72
C ALA A 125 -11.60 6.85 -27.26
N GLU A 126 -11.65 8.08 -27.76
CA GLU A 126 -10.75 9.17 -27.37
C GLU A 126 -10.89 9.50 -25.86
N ILE A 127 -12.13 9.61 -25.36
CA ILE A 127 -12.37 9.83 -23.93
C ILE A 127 -11.82 8.66 -23.10
N ARG A 128 -11.99 7.43 -23.58
CA ARG A 128 -11.47 6.25 -22.89
C ARG A 128 -9.95 6.25 -22.84
N GLU A 129 -9.28 6.61 -23.94
CA GLU A 129 -7.82 6.70 -24.00
C GLU A 129 -7.27 7.77 -23.04
N GLN A 130 -7.92 8.94 -22.99
CA GLN A 130 -7.60 9.98 -22.01
C GLN A 130 -7.78 9.49 -20.57
N TYR A 131 -8.88 8.80 -20.28
CA TYR A 131 -9.15 8.26 -18.95
C TYR A 131 -8.12 7.21 -18.53
N VAL A 132 -7.71 6.32 -19.44
CA VAL A 132 -6.66 5.33 -19.18
C VAL A 132 -5.33 6.02 -18.87
N THR A 133 -4.95 7.03 -19.65
CA THR A 133 -3.70 7.76 -19.44
C THR A 133 -3.69 8.50 -18.10
N GLU A 134 -4.80 9.15 -17.73
CA GLU A 134 -4.95 9.81 -16.44
C GLU A 134 -4.88 8.79 -15.29
N LEU A 135 -5.55 7.64 -15.43
CA LEU A 135 -5.54 6.58 -14.43
C LEU A 135 -4.14 6.01 -14.20
N GLU A 136 -3.37 5.78 -15.28
CA GLU A 136 -1.97 5.34 -15.21
C GLU A 136 -1.09 6.38 -14.49
N THR A 137 -1.29 7.66 -14.80
CA THR A 137 -0.54 8.76 -14.16
C THR A 137 -0.86 8.84 -12.66
N GLN A 138 -2.13 8.76 -12.29
CA GLN A 138 -2.58 8.74 -10.89
C GLN A 138 -2.03 7.51 -10.15
N HIS A 139 -2.03 6.34 -10.80
CA HIS A 139 -1.49 5.12 -10.23
C HIS A 139 0.00 5.23 -9.94
N GLN A 140 0.80 5.73 -10.89
CA GLN A 140 2.23 5.97 -10.69
C GLN A 140 2.50 6.96 -9.55
N LYS A 141 1.72 8.05 -9.48
CA LYS A 141 1.83 9.03 -8.40
C LYS A 141 1.48 8.42 -7.03
N LEU A 142 0.47 7.57 -6.98
CA LEU A 142 0.09 6.86 -5.76
C LEU A 142 1.20 5.90 -5.31
N GLU A 143 1.80 5.13 -6.23
CA GLU A 143 2.93 4.25 -5.91
C GLU A 143 4.16 5.02 -5.42
N GLN A 144 4.42 6.21 -5.98
CA GLN A 144 5.50 7.07 -5.50
C GLN A 144 5.23 7.55 -4.07
N LEU A 145 4.04 8.09 -3.82
CA LEU A 145 3.65 8.56 -2.48
C LEU A 145 3.68 7.42 -1.45
N TYR A 146 3.29 6.21 -1.85
CA TYR A 146 3.35 5.04 -0.98
C TYR A 146 4.79 4.68 -0.61
N ARG A 147 5.73 4.73 -1.56
CA ARG A 147 7.16 4.50 -1.30
C ARG A 147 7.75 5.57 -0.37
N GLU A 148 7.48 6.84 -0.65
CA GLU A 148 7.92 7.96 0.20
C GLU A 148 7.36 7.83 1.63
N LEU A 149 6.10 7.43 1.77
CA LEU A 149 5.48 7.17 3.07
C LEU A 149 6.18 6.03 3.81
N GLN A 150 6.47 4.91 3.16
CA GLN A 150 7.19 3.79 3.77
C GLN A 150 8.60 4.15 4.22
N GLU A 151 9.34 4.92 3.41
CA GLU A 151 10.67 5.41 3.75
C GLU A 151 10.62 6.33 4.97
N THR A 152 9.69 7.29 4.97
CA THR A 152 9.49 8.23 6.08
C THR A 152 9.10 7.49 7.37
N GLN A 153 8.21 6.50 7.28
CA GLN A 153 7.83 5.67 8.42
C GLN A 153 9.02 4.89 8.98
N THR A 154 9.87 4.34 8.11
CA THR A 154 11.08 3.62 8.52
C THR A 154 12.06 4.53 9.25
N GLN A 155 12.26 5.76 8.73
CA GLN A 155 13.11 6.77 9.36
C GLN A 155 12.55 7.21 10.72
N LEU A 156 11.24 7.42 10.83
CA LEU A 156 10.58 7.76 12.09
C LEU A 156 10.77 6.68 13.15
N ILE A 157 10.60 5.41 12.78
CA ILE A 157 10.83 4.27 13.69
C ILE A 157 12.29 4.25 14.15
N GLN A 158 13.26 4.47 13.26
CA GLN A 158 14.68 4.57 13.66
C GLN A 158 14.96 5.76 14.57
N SER A 159 14.35 6.92 14.31
CA SER A 159 14.49 8.11 15.16
C SER A 159 13.91 7.88 16.56
N GLU A 160 12.73 7.25 16.64
CA GLU A 160 12.10 6.87 17.91
C GLU A 160 12.94 5.84 18.68
N LYS A 161 13.53 4.86 17.96
CA LYS A 161 14.53 3.92 18.54
C LYS A 161 15.70 4.67 19.18
N LEU A 162 16.29 5.63 18.46
CA LEU A 162 17.43 6.40 18.97
C LEU A 162 17.05 7.29 20.15
N ALA A 163 15.86 7.90 20.12
CA ALA A 163 15.35 8.70 21.23
C ALA A 163 15.10 7.86 22.48
N GLY A 164 14.47 6.69 22.35
CA GLY A 164 14.26 5.74 23.46
C GLY A 164 15.57 5.19 24.02
N LEU A 165 16.55 4.90 23.14
CA LEU A 165 17.88 4.50 23.55
C LEU A 165 18.62 5.62 24.31
N GLY A 166 18.48 6.89 23.89
CA GLY A 166 19.16 8.03 24.51
C GLY A 166 18.85 8.21 26.00
N GLN A 167 17.58 8.02 26.41
CA GLN A 167 17.18 8.12 27.82
C GLN A 167 17.72 6.96 28.66
N LEU A 168 17.74 5.74 28.10
CA LEU A 168 18.34 4.56 28.71
C LEU A 168 19.86 4.67 28.81
N VAL A 169 20.54 5.20 27.79
CA VAL A 169 21.99 5.39 27.78
C VAL A 169 22.44 6.33 28.89
N ALA A 170 21.68 7.39 29.19
CA ALA A 170 21.98 8.25 30.33
C ALA A 170 21.89 7.52 31.67
N GLY A 171 20.86 6.68 31.86
CA GLY A 171 20.70 5.83 33.06
C GLY A 171 21.79 4.77 33.17
N ILE A 172 22.13 4.11 32.07
CA ILE A 172 23.19 3.07 32.00
C ILE A 172 24.56 3.68 32.22
N ALA A 173 24.85 4.87 31.68
CA ALA A 173 26.10 5.56 31.93
C ALA A 173 26.27 5.87 33.42
N HIS A 174 25.19 6.31 34.08
CA HIS A 174 25.20 6.51 35.53
C HIS A 174 25.38 5.18 36.30
N GLU A 175 24.77 4.09 35.83
CA GLU A 175 24.92 2.76 36.42
C GLU A 175 26.30 2.15 36.27
N LEU A 176 27.00 2.44 35.17
CA LEU A 176 28.37 2.00 34.95
C LEU A 176 29.34 2.83 35.77
N ASN A 177 29.15 4.16 35.79
CA ASN A 177 30.04 5.06 36.52
C ASN A 177 30.08 4.77 38.02
N ASN A 178 28.97 4.34 38.62
CA ASN A 178 28.89 4.04 40.05
C ASN A 178 29.90 2.93 40.48
N PRO A 179 29.77 1.66 40.04
CA PRO A 179 30.71 0.60 40.38
C PRO A 179 32.13 0.88 39.89
N ILE A 180 32.31 1.54 38.74
CA ILE A 180 33.66 1.93 38.27
C ILE A 180 34.33 2.90 39.25
N SER A 181 33.57 3.88 39.77
CA SER A 181 34.10 4.84 40.75
C SER A 181 34.49 4.15 42.06
N PHE A 182 33.68 3.19 42.53
CA PHE A 182 34.00 2.39 43.72
C PHE A 182 35.24 1.52 43.51
N VAL A 183 35.32 0.80 42.39
CA VAL A 183 36.51 0.00 42.03
C VAL A 183 37.75 0.89 41.97
N TYR A 184 37.65 2.05 41.34
CA TYR A 184 38.78 2.99 41.23
C TYR A 184 39.24 3.50 42.60
N ALA A 185 38.31 3.90 43.46
CA ALA A 185 38.62 4.34 44.82
C ALA A 185 39.29 3.23 45.64
N ASN A 186 38.73 2.01 45.59
CA ASN A 186 39.25 0.86 46.32
C ASN A 186 40.65 0.46 45.83
N MET A 187 40.89 0.49 44.51
CA MET A 187 42.22 0.22 43.94
C MET A 187 43.25 1.27 44.36
N ARG A 188 42.84 2.53 44.53
CA ARG A 188 43.72 3.60 45.01
C ARG A 188 44.11 3.42 46.48
N GLU A 189 43.19 2.94 47.32
CA GLU A 189 43.50 2.58 48.72
C GLU A 189 44.41 1.34 48.79
N LEU A 190 44.13 0.30 48.02
CA LEU A 190 45.01 -0.88 47.92
C LEU A 190 46.44 -0.50 47.49
N GLN A 191 46.59 0.49 46.60
CA GLN A 191 47.91 1.00 46.21
C GLN A 191 48.65 1.68 47.39
N GLN A 192 47.94 2.40 48.25
CA GLN A 192 48.53 3.01 49.46
C GLN A 192 49.01 1.93 50.43
N TYR A 193 48.19 0.91 50.69
CA TYR A 193 48.60 -0.22 51.54
C TYR A 193 49.76 -1.01 50.96
N ASN A 194 49.77 -1.26 49.66
CA ASN A 194 50.90 -1.93 49.01
C ASN A 194 52.21 -1.12 49.14
N THR A 195 52.13 0.21 49.07
CA THR A 195 53.28 1.09 49.29
C THR A 195 53.80 0.95 50.74
N ALA A 196 52.91 0.96 51.73
CA ALA A 196 53.27 0.77 53.13
C ALA A 196 53.95 -0.59 53.39
N ILE A 197 53.43 -1.67 52.80
CA ILE A 197 54.00 -3.01 52.90
C ILE A 197 55.37 -3.06 52.21
N SER A 198 55.51 -2.46 51.03
CA SER A 198 56.79 -2.41 50.30
C SER A 198 57.86 -1.65 51.10
N GLU A 199 57.52 -0.51 51.71
CA GLU A 199 58.46 0.24 52.58
C GLU A 199 58.96 -0.60 53.76
N LEU A 200 58.12 -1.50 54.28
CA LEU A 200 58.42 -2.37 55.41
C LEU A 200 59.29 -3.58 54.99
N LEU A 201 58.99 -4.17 53.83
CA LEU A 201 59.80 -5.23 53.22
C LEU A 201 61.20 -4.72 52.83
N ASP A 202 61.29 -3.53 52.22
CA ASP A 202 62.58 -2.90 51.89
C ASP A 202 63.44 -2.67 53.14
N LEU A 203 62.81 -2.29 54.25
CA LEU A 203 63.52 -2.12 55.52
C LEU A 203 64.06 -3.45 56.05
N LEU A 204 63.28 -4.53 55.94
CA LEU A 204 63.67 -5.89 56.35
C LEU A 204 64.81 -6.44 55.49
N ASP A 205 64.78 -6.22 54.17
CA ASP A 205 65.81 -6.68 53.24
C ASP A 205 67.14 -5.91 53.41
N GLN A 206 67.09 -4.66 53.86
CA GLN A 206 68.29 -3.85 54.16
C GLN A 206 68.97 -4.22 55.49
N HIS A 207 68.56 -5.30 56.17
CA HIS A 207 69.12 -5.71 57.45
C HIS A 207 70.52 -6.35 57.34
N ASN A 208 71.53 -5.51 57.09
CA ASN A 208 72.95 -5.88 57.20
C ASN A 208 73.54 -5.32 58.50
N GLY A 209 73.21 -5.91 59.66
CA GLY A 209 73.93 -5.64 60.93
C GLY A 209 73.04 -5.36 62.15
N ALA A 210 73.24 -6.14 63.22
CA ALA A 210 72.28 -6.38 64.31
C ALA A 210 72.39 -5.47 65.56
N ALA A 211 72.81 -4.20 65.44
CA ALA A 211 72.86 -3.31 66.61
C ALA A 211 71.71 -2.27 66.68
N GLN A 212 71.20 -1.79 65.53
CA GLN A 212 70.21 -0.68 65.48
C GLN A 212 68.95 -1.02 64.66
N PHE A 213 68.85 -2.25 64.15
CA PHE A 213 67.72 -2.68 63.32
C PHE A 213 66.39 -2.64 64.06
N GLN A 214 66.37 -3.06 65.33
CA GLN A 214 65.16 -3.05 66.16
C GLN A 214 64.61 -1.63 66.39
N ASP A 215 65.49 -0.65 66.58
CA ASP A 215 65.07 0.75 66.79
C ASP A 215 64.52 1.37 65.51
N ARG A 216 65.22 1.16 64.38
CA ARG A 216 64.73 1.58 63.05
C ARG A 216 63.40 0.95 62.68
N LEU A 217 63.21 -0.34 62.96
CA LEU A 217 61.96 -1.05 62.69
C LEU A 217 60.82 -0.50 63.56
N ARG A 218 61.07 -0.23 64.85
CA ARG A 218 60.06 0.37 65.75
C ARG A 218 59.66 1.77 65.31
N GLU A 219 60.62 2.58 64.88
CA GLU A 219 60.35 3.94 64.40
C GLU A 219 59.54 3.91 63.10
N LYS A 220 59.93 3.06 62.13
CA LYS A 220 59.19 2.90 60.88
C LYS A 220 57.79 2.33 61.07
N LEU A 221 57.63 1.35 61.97
CA LEU A 221 56.32 0.80 62.33
C LEU A 221 55.41 1.89 62.92
N ARG A 222 55.91 2.77 63.80
CA ARG A 222 55.11 3.90 64.32
C ARG A 222 54.73 4.90 63.24
N GLU A 223 55.65 5.21 62.33
CA GLU A 223 55.38 6.12 61.21
C GLU A 223 54.29 5.56 60.29
N LEU A 224 54.40 4.30 59.91
CA LEU A 224 53.44 3.62 59.04
C LEU A 224 52.08 3.39 59.73
N ASP A 225 52.08 3.08 61.03
CA ASP A 225 50.86 2.93 61.82
C ASP A 225 50.09 4.25 61.95
N GLN A 226 50.78 5.37 62.14
CA GLN A 226 50.14 6.70 62.14
C GLN A 226 49.60 7.10 60.77
N LYS A 227 50.26 6.65 59.69
CA LYS A 227 49.94 7.07 58.32
C LYS A 227 48.87 6.21 57.65
N TYR A 228 48.84 4.91 57.95
CA TYR A 228 48.00 3.93 57.26
C TYR A 228 47.18 3.03 58.18
N ASP A 229 47.29 3.18 59.51
CA ASP A 229 46.60 2.37 60.52
C ASP A 229 46.79 0.86 60.30
N LEU A 230 48.00 0.37 60.59
CA LEU A 230 48.46 -0.98 60.23
C LEU A 230 47.56 -2.09 60.81
N HIS A 231 46.86 -1.80 61.91
CA HIS A 231 45.96 -2.74 62.58
C HIS A 231 44.73 -3.12 61.75
N PHE A 232 44.31 -2.28 60.82
CA PHE A 232 43.11 -2.50 60.00
C PHE A 232 43.41 -2.98 58.58
N ILE A 233 44.64 -2.79 58.10
CA ILE A 233 45.04 -3.06 56.71
C ILE A 233 44.65 -4.46 56.24
N GLN A 234 44.95 -5.50 57.02
CA GLN A 234 44.69 -6.87 56.55
C GLN A 234 43.20 -7.14 56.32
N LYS A 235 42.35 -6.68 57.26
CA LYS A 235 40.90 -6.83 57.15
C LYS A 235 40.31 -5.94 56.06
N ASP A 236 40.87 -4.75 55.88
CA ASP A 236 40.39 -3.79 54.91
C ASP A 236 40.76 -4.19 53.47
N ILE A 237 41.94 -4.77 53.25
CA ILE A 237 42.33 -5.35 51.95
C ILE A 237 41.30 -6.38 51.48
N ASP A 238 40.89 -7.31 52.35
CA ASP A 238 39.91 -8.34 52.00
C ASP A 238 38.55 -7.71 51.62
N ASN A 239 38.12 -6.67 52.33
CA ASN A 239 36.88 -5.94 52.01
C ASN A 239 36.99 -5.20 50.68
N LEU A 240 38.07 -4.43 50.48
CA LEU A 240 38.31 -3.64 49.26
C LEU A 240 38.36 -4.53 48.02
N ILE A 241 38.99 -5.70 48.10
CA ILE A 241 39.03 -6.69 47.02
C ILE A 241 37.64 -7.25 46.73
N ASN A 242 36.90 -7.67 47.76
CA ASN A 242 35.56 -8.23 47.60
C ASN A 242 34.57 -7.21 46.99
N GLU A 243 34.57 -5.97 47.47
CA GLU A 243 33.75 -4.88 46.93
C GLU A 243 34.14 -4.55 45.48
N SER A 244 35.43 -4.57 45.15
CA SER A 244 35.91 -4.32 43.79
C SER A 244 35.51 -5.43 42.82
N LEU A 245 35.53 -6.68 43.27
CA LEU A 245 35.06 -7.84 42.50
C LEU A 245 33.55 -7.77 42.25
N GLU A 246 32.77 -7.43 43.27
CA GLU A 246 31.32 -7.23 43.14
C GLU A 246 31.01 -6.09 42.16
N GLY A 247 31.70 -4.95 42.28
CA GLY A 247 31.58 -3.82 41.36
C GLY A 247 31.90 -4.22 39.91
N SER A 248 32.95 -5.02 39.72
CA SER A 248 33.36 -5.51 38.40
C SER A 248 32.36 -6.48 37.77
N GLU A 249 31.81 -7.41 38.53
CA GLU A 249 30.74 -8.31 38.06
C GLU A 249 29.46 -7.53 37.71
N ARG A 250 29.16 -6.46 38.45
CA ARG A 250 28.05 -5.56 38.11
C ARG A 250 28.28 -4.86 36.77
N VAL A 251 29.46 -4.29 36.54
CA VAL A 251 29.82 -3.65 35.25
C VAL A 251 29.67 -4.65 34.10
N LYS A 252 30.23 -5.85 34.26
CA LYS A 252 30.13 -6.93 33.27
C LYS A 252 28.68 -7.27 32.95
N THR A 253 27.85 -7.43 33.97
CA THR A 253 26.41 -7.71 33.82
C THR A 253 25.73 -6.60 33.00
N VAL A 254 25.91 -5.33 33.37
CA VAL A 254 25.30 -4.18 32.65
C VAL A 254 25.72 -4.15 31.17
N VAL A 255 27.02 -4.30 30.87
CA VAL A 255 27.54 -4.32 29.50
C VAL A 255 26.98 -5.51 28.70
N GLN A 256 26.85 -6.67 29.33
CA GLN A 256 26.35 -7.88 28.69
C GLN A 256 24.86 -7.77 28.35
N ASN A 257 24.07 -7.15 29.22
CA ASN A 257 22.66 -6.86 28.95
C ASN A 257 22.48 -5.83 27.82
N LEU A 258 23.26 -4.75 27.83
CA LEU A 258 23.24 -3.75 26.76
C LEU A 258 23.60 -4.38 25.41
N ARG A 259 24.63 -5.24 25.39
CA ARG A 259 25.07 -5.94 24.17
C ARG A 259 24.03 -6.95 23.67
N ASN A 260 23.35 -7.66 24.57
CA ASN A 260 22.27 -8.58 24.21
C ASN A 260 21.08 -7.82 23.60
N PHE A 261 20.69 -6.69 24.21
CA PHE A 261 19.65 -5.82 23.68
C PHE A 261 20.00 -5.30 22.27
N SER A 262 21.22 -4.77 22.09
CA SER A 262 21.70 -4.27 20.79
C SER A 262 21.81 -5.35 19.71
N ARG A 263 22.19 -6.59 20.06
CA ARG A 263 22.28 -7.71 19.10
C ARG A 263 20.93 -8.30 18.70
N LEU A 264 19.90 -8.16 19.53
CA LEU A 264 18.56 -8.68 19.23
C LEU A 264 17.83 -7.82 18.19
N ASP A 265 18.26 -6.57 17.97
CA ASP A 265 17.77 -5.69 16.91
C ASP A 265 18.26 -6.06 15.49
N GLU A 266 19.38 -6.79 15.36
CA GLU A 266 19.92 -7.22 14.07
C GLU A 266 19.34 -8.55 13.57
N ALA A 267 18.53 -9.25 14.37
CA ALA A 267 18.11 -10.62 14.08
C ALA A 267 16.88 -10.70 13.16
N ALA A 268 17.04 -11.45 12.06
CA ALA A 268 15.97 -11.93 11.20
C ALA A 268 14.90 -12.71 12.00
N PHE A 269 13.70 -12.86 11.41
CA PHE A 269 12.58 -13.64 11.96
C PHE A 269 13.07 -15.02 12.44
N LYS A 270 12.95 -15.30 13.74
CA LYS A 270 13.40 -16.57 14.33
C LYS A 270 12.48 -17.01 15.46
N ALA A 271 12.44 -18.31 15.73
CA ALA A 271 11.72 -18.85 16.88
C ALA A 271 12.49 -18.50 18.16
N VAL A 272 11.89 -17.73 19.05
CA VAL A 272 12.51 -17.25 20.30
C VAL A 272 11.59 -17.48 21.50
N ASP A 273 12.21 -17.65 22.66
CA ASP A 273 11.52 -17.64 23.94
C ASP A 273 11.21 -16.18 24.33
N LEU A 274 9.92 -15.88 24.53
CA LEU A 274 9.49 -14.52 24.87
C LEU A 274 9.88 -14.14 26.30
N HIS A 275 10.02 -15.12 27.20
CA HIS A 275 10.42 -14.85 28.58
C HIS A 275 11.85 -14.32 28.65
N GLU A 276 12.75 -14.84 27.81
CA GLU A 276 14.15 -14.38 27.76
C GLU A 276 14.22 -12.89 27.36
N GLY A 277 13.42 -12.49 26.37
CA GLY A 277 13.32 -11.09 25.93
C GLY A 277 12.76 -10.18 27.02
N LEU A 278 11.67 -10.60 27.66
CA LEU A 278 11.02 -9.84 28.74
C LEU A 278 11.91 -9.68 29.98
N GLU A 279 12.55 -10.76 30.44
CA GLU A 279 13.44 -10.71 31.60
C GLU A 279 14.66 -9.83 31.31
N SER A 280 15.20 -9.88 30.09
CA SER A 280 16.28 -8.97 29.67
C SER A 280 15.84 -7.51 29.75
N THR A 281 14.62 -7.19 29.30
CA THR A 281 14.05 -5.84 29.39
C THR A 281 13.83 -5.40 30.84
N LEU A 282 13.26 -6.26 31.69
CA LEU A 282 13.07 -5.97 33.13
C LEU A 282 14.40 -5.69 33.84
N LEU A 283 15.45 -6.40 33.44
CA LEU A 283 16.76 -6.25 34.03
C LEU A 283 17.45 -4.94 33.62
N LEU A 284 17.21 -4.45 32.40
CA LEU A 284 17.60 -3.11 31.97
C LEU A 284 16.83 -2.02 32.73
N LEU A 285 15.56 -2.26 33.04
CA LEU A 285 14.71 -1.34 33.80
C LEU A 285 14.87 -1.48 35.32
N ASN A 286 15.74 -2.36 35.79
CA ASN A 286 15.89 -2.66 37.20
C ASN A 286 16.11 -1.41 38.04
N ASN A 287 16.78 -0.40 37.50
CA ASN A 287 17.04 0.85 38.20
C ASN A 287 15.81 1.71 38.46
N GLU A 288 14.91 1.79 37.48
CA GLU A 288 13.65 2.53 37.60
C GLU A 288 12.65 1.79 38.49
N LEU A 289 12.82 0.47 38.61
CA LEU A 289 12.01 -0.42 39.43
C LEU A 289 12.52 -0.49 40.88
N LYS A 290 13.83 -0.53 41.09
CA LYS A 290 14.45 -0.84 42.38
C LYS A 290 14.01 0.17 43.45
N ASN A 291 13.60 -0.37 44.61
CA ASN A 291 13.12 0.39 45.77
C ASN A 291 11.81 1.18 45.56
N ARG A 292 11.18 1.05 44.40
CA ARG A 292 9.99 1.80 44.02
C ARG A 292 8.84 0.88 43.57
N ILE A 293 9.08 -0.01 42.62
CA ILE A 293 8.04 -0.84 42.01
C ILE A 293 8.34 -2.33 42.20
N THR A 294 7.34 -3.10 42.64
CA THR A 294 7.41 -4.56 42.74
C THR A 294 6.82 -5.19 41.47
N VAL A 295 7.59 -6.04 40.80
CA VAL A 295 7.13 -6.74 39.59
C VAL A 295 6.68 -8.16 39.93
N HIS A 296 5.40 -8.44 39.71
CA HIS A 296 4.76 -9.74 39.88
C HIS A 296 4.75 -10.49 38.55
N ARG A 297 5.37 -11.68 38.55
CA ARG A 297 5.53 -12.53 37.37
C ARG A 297 4.58 -13.72 37.47
N ASN A 298 3.62 -13.83 36.58
CA ASN A 298 2.68 -14.94 36.53
C ASN A 298 2.62 -15.55 35.13
N TYR A 299 3.76 -16.02 34.65
CA TYR A 299 3.90 -16.53 33.29
C TYR A 299 3.34 -17.95 33.13
N GLY A 300 2.64 -18.19 32.03
CA GLY A 300 2.42 -19.55 31.51
C GLY A 300 3.67 -20.11 30.82
N LYS A 301 3.68 -21.42 30.53
CA LYS A 301 4.69 -21.98 29.61
C LYS A 301 4.29 -21.66 28.17
N LEU A 302 5.13 -20.89 27.48
CA LEU A 302 4.93 -20.54 26.08
C LEU A 302 5.88 -21.35 25.18
N PRO A 303 5.43 -21.82 24.01
CA PRO A 303 6.32 -22.37 23.00
C PRO A 303 7.17 -21.25 22.38
N ALA A 304 8.28 -21.62 21.74
CA ALA A 304 9.09 -20.65 20.99
C ALA A 304 8.25 -20.00 19.88
N VAL A 305 8.21 -18.66 19.87
CA VAL A 305 7.37 -17.88 18.96
C VAL A 305 8.23 -17.36 17.81
N PRO A 306 7.83 -17.58 16.53
CA PRO A 306 8.52 -16.99 15.39
C PRO A 306 8.25 -15.48 15.35
N CYS A 307 9.24 -14.67 15.70
CA CYS A 307 9.13 -13.21 15.66
C CYS A 307 10.48 -12.52 15.42
N ASN A 308 10.44 -11.19 15.27
CA ASN A 308 11.64 -10.36 15.38
C ASN A 308 11.83 -9.98 16.86
N PRO A 309 12.86 -10.51 17.54
CA PRO A 309 13.03 -10.29 18.98
C PRO A 309 13.36 -8.84 19.34
N GLY A 310 14.08 -8.09 18.50
CA GLY A 310 14.39 -6.68 18.74
C GLY A 310 13.13 -5.81 18.81
N HIS A 311 12.24 -5.98 17.82
CA HIS A 311 10.95 -5.28 17.81
C HIS A 311 10.08 -5.63 19.02
N LEU A 312 10.04 -6.91 19.40
CA LEU A 312 9.25 -7.35 20.54
C LEU A 312 9.80 -6.82 21.87
N ASN A 313 11.12 -6.82 22.03
CA ASN A 313 11.79 -6.26 23.21
C ASN A 313 11.53 -4.75 23.32
N GLN A 314 11.45 -4.04 22.20
CA GLN A 314 11.10 -2.62 22.20
C GLN A 314 9.64 -2.38 22.64
N VAL A 315 8.71 -3.25 22.23
CA VAL A 315 7.33 -3.22 22.75
C VAL A 315 7.32 -3.43 24.27
N PHE A 316 8.04 -4.44 24.77
CA PHE A 316 8.16 -4.66 26.21
C PHE A 316 8.76 -3.45 26.91
N MET A 317 9.79 -2.84 26.33
CA MET A 317 10.44 -1.66 26.87
C MET A 317 9.43 -0.53 27.03
N ASN A 318 8.75 -0.14 25.95
CA ASN A 318 7.84 0.99 25.95
C ASN A 318 6.67 0.78 26.91
N LEU A 319 6.09 -0.43 26.94
CA LEU A 319 4.99 -0.74 27.84
C LEU A 319 5.40 -0.69 29.31
N LEU A 320 6.55 -1.28 29.64
CA LEU A 320 7.06 -1.28 31.02
C LEU A 320 7.48 0.13 31.46
N LEU A 321 8.12 0.91 30.59
CA LEU A 321 8.49 2.30 30.89
C LEU A 321 7.24 3.15 31.18
N ASN A 322 6.21 3.03 30.35
CA ASN A 322 4.96 3.75 30.53
C ASN A 322 4.26 3.35 31.85
N ALA A 323 4.27 2.06 32.18
CA ALA A 323 3.73 1.58 33.46
C ALA A 323 4.51 2.13 34.66
N ILE A 324 5.84 2.16 34.57
CA ILE A 324 6.71 2.73 35.60
C ILE A 324 6.47 4.23 35.78
N GLN A 325 6.36 4.98 34.68
CA GLN A 325 6.16 6.42 34.69
C GLN A 325 4.77 6.82 35.20
N ALA A 326 3.75 5.97 34.99
CA ALA A 326 2.41 6.20 35.51
C ALA A 326 2.31 6.05 37.04
N ILE A 327 3.35 5.52 37.69
CA ILE A 327 3.42 5.33 39.14
C ILE A 327 4.42 6.36 39.69
N ASP A 328 3.94 7.40 40.39
CA ASP A 328 4.82 8.43 40.97
C ASP A 328 5.63 7.92 42.18
N GLY A 329 5.02 7.07 43.01
CA GLY A 329 5.56 6.57 44.28
C GLY A 329 5.85 5.07 44.26
N LYS A 330 5.56 4.37 45.36
CA LYS A 330 5.65 2.91 45.39
C LYS A 330 4.45 2.27 44.69
N GLY A 331 4.66 1.17 43.97
CA GLY A 331 3.57 0.46 43.30
C GLY A 331 3.95 -0.94 42.83
N ASP A 332 3.06 -1.53 42.05
CA ASP A 332 3.14 -2.92 41.63
C ASP A 332 2.80 -3.04 40.14
N ILE A 333 3.54 -3.89 39.42
CA ILE A 333 3.28 -4.22 38.01
C ILE A 333 3.07 -5.72 37.91
N TRP A 334 1.96 -6.16 37.29
CA TRP A 334 1.67 -7.56 37.04
C TRP A 334 1.88 -7.91 35.57
N ILE A 335 2.59 -9.00 35.30
CA ILE A 335 2.78 -9.55 33.97
C ILE A 335 2.28 -11.00 33.98
N THR A 336 1.31 -11.31 33.13
CA THR A 336 0.54 -12.56 33.12
C THR A 336 0.60 -13.26 31.77
#